data_AF-A0A7S2B0R4-F1
#
_entry.id   AF-A0A7S2B0R4-F1
#
_cell.length_a   1.000
_cell.length_b   1.000
_cell.length_c   1.000
_cell.angle_alpha   90.00
_cell.angle_beta   90.00
_cell.angle_gamma   90.00
#
_symmetry.space_group_name_H-M   'P 1'
#
loop_
_entity.id
_entity.type
_entity.pdbx_description
1 polymer ?
#
loop_
_entity_poly.entity_id
_entity_poly.type
_entity_poly.pdbx_seq_one_letter_code
_entity_poly.pdbx_strand_id
1 'polypeptide(L)'
;RLRNKAEMKTLSLIFFALSGAPSSGLRVVPTQRARTLRKPSNSKFSPSVPAFDPFDFSATNGRNHLKIHKVSPLAPAALALLASAPAEAASMDALPSAVAAYGHYLGLLLTVGSLTTERLLIKPNMSDEEEEILSNADIVYGISGLIIVVTGYLRVTQYGKGWEFYSHSPIFWVKITLLAVMGAASFFPTTVIIQRAVKKANGEVLAPMSDKLVARMTSIMNAELLAIPSIP
;
A
#
# COMPACT_ATOMS: atom_id res chain seq x y z
N ARG A 1 23.38 2.56 35.26
CA ARG A 1 21.95 2.18 35.40
C ARG A 1 20.99 3.02 34.54
N LEU A 2 21.27 4.31 34.27
CA LEU A 2 20.40 5.15 33.42
C LEU A 2 20.54 4.86 31.92
N ARG A 3 21.75 4.49 31.44
CA ARG A 3 22.00 4.13 30.03
C ARG A 3 21.16 2.94 29.54
N ASN A 4 20.97 1.92 30.38
CA ASN A 4 20.14 0.76 30.02
C ASN A 4 18.63 1.07 30.03
N LYS A 5 18.17 2.10 30.77
CA LYS A 5 16.75 2.49 30.77
C LYS A 5 16.36 3.21 29.48
N ALA A 6 17.27 3.97 28.89
CA ALA A 6 17.04 4.61 27.59
C ALA A 6 16.98 3.56 26.47
N GLU A 7 17.95 2.65 26.42
CA GLU A 7 17.98 1.54 25.45
C GLU A 7 16.74 0.65 25.54
N MET A 8 16.28 0.34 26.75
CA MET A 8 15.06 -0.45 26.96
C MET A 8 13.78 0.29 26.53
N LYS A 9 13.74 1.63 26.64
CA LYS A 9 12.62 2.44 26.16
C LYS A 9 12.60 2.49 24.63
N THR A 10 13.77 2.66 24.00
CA THR A 10 13.90 2.66 22.54
C THR A 10 13.50 1.31 21.94
N LEU A 11 13.91 0.19 22.55
CA LEU A 11 13.50 -1.15 22.10
C LEU A 11 12.01 -1.43 22.35
N SER A 12 11.44 -0.92 23.45
CA SER A 12 10.00 -1.04 23.73
C SER A 12 9.15 -0.22 22.76
N LEU A 13 9.66 0.92 22.28
CA LEU A 13 8.99 1.78 21.30
C LEU A 13 8.93 1.13 19.91
N ILE A 14 10.04 0.49 19.50
CA ILE A 14 10.12 -0.29 18.26
C ILE A 14 9.18 -1.49 18.31
N PHE A 15 9.09 -2.18 19.45
CA PHE A 15 8.18 -3.32 19.63
C PHE A 15 6.71 -2.91 19.67
N PHE A 16 6.39 -1.75 20.25
CA PHE A 16 5.02 -1.22 20.31
C PHE A 16 4.51 -0.77 18.94
N ALA A 17 5.36 -0.17 18.11
CA ALA A 17 5.03 0.22 16.73
C ALA A 17 4.72 -0.97 15.80
N LEU A 18 5.23 -2.18 16.11
CA LEU A 18 4.99 -3.42 15.36
C LEU A 18 3.72 -4.18 15.80
N SER A 19 3.11 -3.82 16.93
CA SER A 19 2.03 -4.60 17.57
C SER A 19 0.61 -4.11 17.24
N GLY A 20 0.41 -3.42 16.11
CA GLY A 20 -0.87 -2.81 15.70
C GLY A 20 -2.13 -3.55 16.18
N ALA A 21 -2.79 -3.01 17.20
CA ALA A 21 -4.03 -3.55 17.75
C ALA A 21 -5.08 -2.42 17.84
N PRO A 22 -6.08 -2.39 16.95
CA PRO A 22 -7.23 -1.50 17.09
C PRO A 22 -8.27 -2.12 18.02
N SER A 23 -8.71 -1.39 19.04
CA SER A 23 -9.86 -1.74 19.87
C SER A 23 -11.16 -1.43 19.12
N SER A 24 -11.83 -2.48 18.68
CA SER A 24 -13.12 -2.46 17.99
C SER A 24 -14.25 -2.02 18.91
N GLY A 25 -14.67 -0.76 18.81
CA GLY A 25 -15.90 -0.26 19.43
C GLY A 25 -17.10 -0.41 18.49
N LEU A 26 -17.75 -1.58 18.51
CA LEU A 26 -19.01 -1.85 17.82
C LEU A 26 -20.12 -0.98 18.42
N ARG A 27 -20.68 -0.02 17.67
CA ARG A 27 -21.89 0.71 18.06
C ARG A 27 -23.06 0.31 17.17
N VAL A 28 -23.96 -0.46 17.77
CA VAL A 28 -25.25 -0.91 17.24
C VAL A 28 -26.19 0.30 17.10
N VAL A 29 -26.84 0.45 15.94
CA VAL A 29 -27.94 1.40 15.73
C VAL A 29 -29.21 0.60 15.38
N PRO A 30 -30.35 0.82 16.06
CA PRO A 30 -31.53 -0.03 15.93
C PRO A 30 -32.42 0.36 14.74
N THR A 31 -33.04 -0.69 14.19
CA THR A 31 -34.09 -0.77 13.17
C THR A 31 -35.39 -0.10 13.62
N GLN A 32 -36.00 0.74 12.76
CA GLN A 32 -37.37 1.24 12.93
C GLN A 32 -38.25 0.96 11.70
N ARG A 33 -39.06 -0.09 11.89
CA ARG A 33 -40.46 -0.35 11.53
C ARG A 33 -41.16 0.41 10.38
N ALA A 34 -41.75 -0.43 9.53
CA ALA A 34 -42.84 -0.26 8.57
C ALA A 34 -43.85 0.90 8.77
N ARG A 35 -44.20 1.54 7.66
CA ARG A 35 -45.41 2.36 7.51
C ARG A 35 -46.21 1.94 6.27
N THR A 36 -47.51 1.83 6.46
CA THR A 36 -48.51 1.25 5.57
C THR A 36 -49.00 2.17 4.45
N LEU A 37 -49.27 1.54 3.30
CA LEU A 37 -50.33 1.74 2.28
C LEU A 37 -50.86 3.15 1.95
N ARG A 38 -50.74 3.52 0.67
CA ARG A 38 -51.81 4.21 -0.09
C ARG A 38 -51.67 3.99 -1.60
N LYS A 39 -52.76 3.51 -2.24
CA LYS A 39 -52.97 3.40 -3.71
C LYS A 39 -53.82 4.59 -4.18
N PRO A 40 -53.53 5.23 -5.33
CA PRO A 40 -54.53 5.26 -6.42
C PRO A 40 -53.84 5.26 -7.83
N SER A 41 -54.33 4.54 -8.84
CA SER A 41 -55.37 4.91 -9.83
C SER A 41 -54.76 4.91 -11.25
N ASN A 42 -55.17 3.90 -12.01
CA ASN A 42 -55.19 3.71 -13.46
C ASN A 42 -54.70 4.84 -14.38
N SER A 43 -53.69 4.51 -15.20
CA SER A 43 -53.60 4.97 -16.59
C SER A 43 -53.11 3.82 -17.46
N LYS A 44 -53.88 3.55 -18.53
CA LYS A 44 -53.68 2.48 -19.50
C LYS A 44 -52.35 2.67 -20.23
N PHE A 45 -51.48 1.68 -20.21
CA PHE A 45 -50.41 1.52 -21.19
C PHE A 45 -50.19 0.03 -21.43
N SER A 46 -50.52 -0.43 -22.63
CA SER A 46 -50.34 -1.81 -23.07
C SER A 46 -49.30 -1.82 -24.18
N PRO A 47 -48.11 -2.40 -23.98
CA PRO A 47 -47.29 -2.91 -25.06
C PRO A 47 -47.48 -4.42 -25.15
N SER A 48 -47.91 -4.90 -26.31
CA SER A 48 -47.97 -6.32 -26.67
C SER A 48 -46.59 -6.96 -26.60
N VAL A 49 -46.35 -7.79 -25.60
CA VAL A 49 -45.19 -8.68 -25.53
C VAL A 49 -45.62 -10.05 -26.08
N PRO A 50 -44.94 -10.62 -27.09
CA PRO A 50 -45.26 -11.96 -27.55
C PRO A 50 -44.97 -12.99 -26.45
N ALA A 51 -45.89 -13.94 -26.27
CA ALA A 51 -45.77 -15.02 -25.31
C ALA A 51 -44.57 -15.92 -25.65
N PHE A 52 -43.72 -16.16 -24.65
CA PHE A 52 -42.66 -17.15 -24.71
C PHE A 52 -43.26 -18.49 -24.29
N ASP A 53 -43.46 -19.41 -25.24
CA ASP A 53 -43.89 -20.78 -24.95
C ASP A 53 -42.65 -21.66 -24.71
N PRO A 54 -42.43 -22.16 -23.47
CA PRO A 54 -41.20 -22.87 -23.12
C PRO A 54 -41.12 -24.31 -23.63
N PHE A 55 -42.04 -24.76 -24.50
CA PHE A 55 -42.12 -26.15 -24.97
C PHE A 55 -42.50 -26.31 -26.45
N ASP A 56 -42.09 -25.38 -27.33
CA ASP A 56 -42.15 -25.62 -28.78
C ASP A 56 -40.88 -26.33 -29.26
N PHE A 57 -40.93 -27.67 -29.35
CA PHE A 57 -39.86 -28.49 -29.93
C PHE A 57 -40.24 -28.89 -31.37
N SER A 58 -40.28 -27.90 -32.26
CA SER A 58 -40.36 -28.17 -33.70
C SER A 58 -38.97 -28.48 -34.25
N ALA A 59 -38.78 -29.75 -34.60
CA ALA A 59 -37.53 -30.33 -35.07
C ALA A 59 -37.08 -29.72 -36.41
N THR A 60 -35.99 -28.94 -36.39
CA THR A 60 -35.27 -28.59 -37.62
C THR A 60 -34.25 -29.69 -37.95
N ASN A 61 -34.66 -30.58 -38.84
CA ASN A 61 -33.83 -31.62 -39.45
C ASN A 61 -32.77 -30.98 -40.37
N GLY A 62 -31.64 -30.59 -39.80
CA GLY A 62 -30.45 -30.12 -40.53
C GLY A 62 -29.34 -31.16 -40.52
N ARG A 63 -29.31 -32.03 -41.53
CA ARG A 63 -28.19 -32.96 -41.79
C ARG A 63 -26.91 -32.17 -42.05
N ASN A 64 -25.99 -32.15 -41.08
CA ASN A 64 -24.61 -31.73 -41.30
C ASN A 64 -23.66 -32.88 -40.95
N HIS A 65 -23.13 -33.45 -42.03
CA HIS A 65 -22.01 -34.38 -42.15
C HIS A 65 -20.92 -34.20 -41.08
N LEU A 66 -20.84 -35.13 -40.14
CA LEU A 66 -19.76 -35.18 -39.15
C LEU A 66 -18.50 -35.79 -39.81
N LYS A 67 -17.62 -34.94 -40.36
CA LYS A 67 -16.24 -35.34 -40.63
C LYS A 67 -15.54 -35.46 -39.27
N ILE A 68 -15.14 -36.67 -38.89
CA ILE A 68 -14.28 -36.93 -37.73
C ILE A 68 -12.91 -36.32 -38.04
N HIS A 69 -12.74 -35.04 -37.70
CA HIS A 69 -11.41 -34.43 -37.62
C HIS A 69 -10.72 -34.99 -36.39
N LYS A 70 -9.53 -35.59 -36.60
CA LYS A 70 -8.55 -35.97 -35.57
C LYS A 70 -8.58 -34.94 -34.44
N VAL A 71 -8.87 -35.41 -33.22
CA VAL A 71 -8.76 -34.60 -32.01
C VAL A 71 -7.39 -33.92 -31.99
N SER A 72 -7.41 -32.59 -31.99
CA SER A 72 -6.20 -31.78 -31.83
C SER A 72 -5.52 -32.13 -30.50
N PRO A 73 -4.17 -32.17 -30.44
CA PRO A 73 -3.44 -32.43 -29.22
C PRO A 73 -3.43 -31.15 -28.37
N LEU A 74 -4.60 -30.74 -27.86
CA LEU A 74 -4.70 -29.62 -26.92
C LEU A 74 -4.59 -30.07 -25.46
N ALA A 75 -4.64 -31.38 -25.21
CA ALA A 75 -4.46 -31.96 -23.88
C ALA A 75 -3.01 -31.88 -23.33
N PRO A 76 -1.92 -32.03 -24.14
CA PRO A 76 -0.56 -31.95 -23.61
C PRO A 76 -0.17 -30.52 -23.20
N ALA A 77 -0.74 -29.49 -23.83
CA ALA A 77 -0.38 -28.10 -23.55
C ALA A 77 -0.92 -27.61 -22.19
N ALA A 78 -2.14 -27.99 -21.83
CA ALA A 78 -2.72 -27.67 -20.52
C ALA A 78 -2.02 -28.44 -19.38
N LEU A 79 -1.59 -29.68 -19.64
CA LEU A 79 -0.83 -30.47 -18.67
C LEU A 79 0.62 -29.99 -18.53
N ALA A 80 1.25 -29.50 -19.62
CA ALA A 80 2.55 -28.85 -19.58
C ALA A 80 2.51 -27.51 -18.83
N LEU A 81 1.39 -26.78 -18.90
CA LEU A 81 1.21 -25.53 -18.15
C LEU A 81 1.11 -25.79 -16.63
N LEU A 82 0.47 -26.90 -16.21
CA LEU A 82 0.43 -27.33 -14.82
C LEU A 82 1.74 -27.98 -14.32
N ALA A 83 2.52 -28.61 -15.22
CA ALA A 83 3.78 -29.26 -14.88
C ALA A 83 4.99 -28.29 -14.81
N SER A 84 4.83 -27.03 -15.25
CA SER A 84 5.92 -26.04 -15.35
C SER A 84 6.19 -25.23 -14.07
N ALA A 85 5.45 -25.44 -12.99
CA ALA A 85 5.75 -24.86 -11.67
C ALA A 85 5.69 -26.00 -10.64
N PRO A 86 6.82 -26.41 -10.00
CA PRO A 86 7.79 -25.52 -9.35
C PRO A 86 9.24 -26.04 -9.45
N ALA A 87 9.94 -25.75 -10.56
CA ALA A 87 11.41 -25.90 -10.59
C ALA A 87 12.11 -24.57 -10.26
N GLU A 88 11.52 -23.44 -10.65
CA GLU A 88 12.09 -22.10 -10.43
C GLU A 88 12.12 -21.70 -8.94
N ALA A 89 11.09 -22.11 -8.19
CA ALA A 89 10.95 -21.83 -6.75
C ALA A 89 11.89 -22.66 -5.87
N ALA A 90 12.57 -23.66 -6.43
CA ALA A 90 13.52 -24.53 -5.75
C ALA A 90 14.99 -24.13 -6.03
N SER A 91 15.22 -22.92 -6.52
CA SER A 91 16.57 -22.33 -6.55
C SER A 91 17.00 -21.96 -5.12
N MET A 92 18.27 -22.17 -4.77
CA MET A 92 18.82 -21.77 -3.46
C MET A 92 18.61 -20.27 -3.15
N ASP A 93 18.33 -19.47 -4.18
CA ASP A 93 18.12 -18.02 -4.11
C ASP A 93 16.64 -17.61 -4.04
N ALA A 94 15.69 -18.55 -4.12
CA ALA A 94 14.25 -18.25 -4.11
C ALA A 94 13.81 -17.54 -2.82
N LEU A 95 14.27 -18.01 -1.66
CA LEU A 95 13.94 -17.40 -0.37
C LEU A 95 14.57 -16.00 -0.21
N PRO A 96 15.87 -15.77 -0.43
CA PRO A 96 16.47 -14.43 -0.43
C PRO A 96 15.81 -13.45 -1.42
N SER A 97 15.50 -13.93 -2.64
CA SER A 97 14.80 -13.13 -3.66
C SER A 97 13.41 -12.72 -3.18
N ALA A 98 12.65 -13.64 -2.59
CA ALA A 98 11.35 -13.34 -2.00
C ALA A 98 11.45 -12.33 -0.85
N VAL A 99 12.42 -12.47 0.05
CA VAL A 99 12.66 -11.52 1.16
C VAL A 99 12.99 -10.13 0.61
N ALA A 100 13.84 -10.02 -0.40
CA ALA A 100 14.13 -8.74 -1.04
C ALA A 100 12.87 -8.14 -1.70
N ALA A 101 12.03 -8.97 -2.32
CA ALA A 101 10.81 -8.51 -2.95
C ALA A 101 9.77 -8.01 -1.93
N TYR A 102 9.43 -8.82 -0.93
CA TYR A 102 8.48 -8.47 0.12
C TYR A 102 8.99 -7.32 0.99
N GLY A 103 10.29 -7.30 1.29
CA GLY A 103 10.93 -6.18 2.00
C GLY A 103 10.77 -4.86 1.25
N HIS A 104 10.95 -4.86 -0.07
CA HIS A 104 10.76 -3.66 -0.89
C HIS A 104 9.31 -3.14 -0.83
N TYR A 105 8.33 -4.04 -0.99
CA TYR A 105 6.91 -3.65 -0.92
C TYR A 105 6.49 -3.22 0.49
N LEU A 106 7.02 -3.87 1.52
CA LEU A 106 6.80 -3.46 2.91
C LEU A 106 7.37 -2.06 3.16
N GLY A 107 8.57 -1.77 2.64
CA GLY A 107 9.16 -0.44 2.69
C GLY A 107 8.22 0.61 2.09
N LEU A 108 7.69 0.37 0.88
CA LEU A 108 6.75 1.29 0.23
C LEU A 108 5.48 1.52 1.06
N LEU A 109 4.90 0.46 1.63
CA LEU A 109 3.72 0.55 2.49
C LEU A 109 3.99 1.35 3.76
N LEU A 110 5.15 1.09 4.40
CA LEU A 110 5.57 1.82 5.60
C LEU A 110 5.84 3.30 5.29
N THR A 111 6.44 3.62 4.14
CA THR A 111 6.65 5.01 3.71
C THR A 111 5.33 5.76 3.59
N VAL A 112 4.32 5.17 2.93
CA VAL A 112 3.00 5.80 2.80
C VAL A 112 2.32 5.95 4.16
N GLY A 113 2.36 4.91 5.00
CA GLY A 113 1.71 4.90 6.32
C GLY A 113 2.32 5.90 7.31
N SER A 114 3.64 5.95 7.39
CA SER A 114 4.38 6.89 8.25
C SER A 114 4.18 8.33 7.79
N LEU A 115 4.36 8.61 6.50
CA LEU A 115 4.19 9.95 5.95
C LEU A 115 2.74 10.47 6.10
N THR A 116 1.75 9.59 5.92
CA THR A 116 0.35 9.94 6.18
C THR A 116 0.13 10.27 7.66
N THR A 117 0.75 9.49 8.56
CA THR A 117 0.68 9.76 10.01
C THR A 117 1.28 11.14 10.33
N GLU A 118 2.49 11.44 9.87
CA GLU A 118 3.11 12.75 10.08
C GLU A 118 2.22 13.89 9.60
N ARG A 119 1.65 13.73 8.40
CA ARG A 119 0.78 14.73 7.80
C ARG A 119 -0.49 14.96 8.60
N LEU A 120 -1.06 13.91 9.22
CA LEU A 120 -2.27 14.02 10.04
C LEU A 120 -1.99 14.61 11.42
N LEU A 121 -0.79 14.40 11.97
CA LEU A 121 -0.42 14.86 13.31
C LEU A 121 0.05 16.32 13.32
N ILE A 122 0.72 16.78 12.26
CA ILE A 122 1.38 18.08 12.26
C ILE A 122 0.39 19.24 12.46
N LYS A 123 0.56 19.98 13.56
CA LYS A 123 -0.22 21.19 13.89
C LYS A 123 0.57 22.12 14.84
N PRO A 124 0.18 23.40 14.98
CA PRO A 124 0.93 24.36 15.81
C PRO A 124 0.99 23.99 17.31
N ASN A 125 -0.12 23.50 17.85
CA ASN A 125 -0.30 23.19 19.28
C ASN A 125 -0.45 21.66 19.47
N MET A 126 0.66 20.94 19.41
CA MET A 126 0.70 19.50 19.66
C MET A 126 0.91 19.22 21.16
N SER A 127 0.32 18.13 21.65
CA SER A 127 0.63 17.61 22.98
C SER A 127 1.99 16.89 22.98
N ASP A 128 2.54 16.63 24.16
CA ASP A 128 3.81 15.91 24.31
C ASP A 128 3.74 14.48 23.74
N GLU A 129 2.56 13.85 23.80
CA GLU A 129 2.30 12.54 23.20
C GLU A 129 2.27 12.62 21.68
N GLU A 130 1.66 13.66 21.11
CA GLU A 130 1.60 13.85 19.66
C GLU A 130 2.99 14.11 19.06
N GLU A 131 3.85 14.87 19.76
CA GLU A 131 5.26 15.07 19.39
C GLU A 131 6.04 13.75 19.37
N GLU A 132 5.76 12.85 20.31
CA GLU A 132 6.41 11.52 20.37
C GLU A 132 5.94 10.61 19.24
N ILE A 133 4.64 10.58 18.96
CA ILE A 133 4.10 9.82 17.83
C ILE A 133 4.64 10.36 16.51
N LEU A 134 4.73 11.69 16.37
CA LEU A 134 5.32 12.34 15.20
C LEU A 134 6.80 11.94 15.02
N SER A 135 7.58 11.97 16.10
CA SER A 135 8.98 11.54 16.07
C SER A 135 9.13 10.05 15.71
N ASN A 136 8.23 9.20 16.18
CA ASN A 136 8.26 7.77 15.85
C ASN A 136 7.86 7.52 14.40
N ALA A 137 6.89 8.27 13.88
CA ALA A 137 6.48 8.20 12.48
C ALA A 137 7.65 8.58 11.55
N ASP A 138 8.38 9.66 11.86
CA ASP A 138 9.57 10.11 11.11
C ASP A 138 10.71 9.06 11.12
N ILE A 139 10.93 8.40 12.26
CA ILE A 139 11.89 7.28 12.35
C ILE A 139 11.46 6.11 11.44
N VAL A 140 10.17 5.73 11.47
CA VAL A 140 9.64 4.66 10.61
C VAL A 140 9.74 5.07 9.14
N TYR A 141 9.48 6.32 8.80
CA TYR A 141 9.65 6.87 7.46
C TYR A 141 11.10 6.72 6.98
N GLY A 142 12.08 7.17 7.77
CA GLY A 142 13.50 7.04 7.45
C GLY A 142 13.96 5.59 7.28
N ILE A 143 13.56 4.69 8.19
CA ILE A 143 13.87 3.26 8.10
C ILE A 143 13.22 2.63 6.86
N SER A 144 11.98 2.98 6.54
CA SER A 144 11.27 2.47 5.37
C SER A 144 11.98 2.86 4.06
N GLY A 145 12.47 4.11 3.97
CA GLY A 145 13.27 4.57 2.85
C GLY A 145 14.57 3.77 2.69
N LEU A 146 15.26 3.48 3.80
CA LEU A 146 16.46 2.64 3.77
C LEU A 146 16.16 1.22 3.28
N ILE A 147 15.05 0.61 3.75
CA ILE A 147 14.59 -0.71 3.30
C ILE A 147 14.36 -0.69 1.78
N ILE A 148 13.67 0.32 1.24
CA ILE A 148 13.43 0.48 -0.20
C ILE A 148 14.74 0.52 -0.98
N VAL A 149 15.71 1.34 -0.53
CA VAL A 149 17.01 1.50 -1.22
C VAL A 149 17.81 0.20 -1.20
N VAL A 150 17.97 -0.44 -0.04
CA VAL A 150 18.77 -1.66 0.11
C VAL A 150 18.15 -2.81 -0.68
N THR A 151 16.85 -3.05 -0.52
CA THR A 151 16.17 -4.12 -1.26
C THR A 151 16.10 -3.82 -2.76
N GLY A 152 15.93 -2.55 -3.15
CA GLY A 152 15.94 -2.13 -4.54
C GLY A 152 17.29 -2.40 -5.21
N TYR A 153 18.39 -2.10 -4.52
CA TYR A 153 19.74 -2.42 -4.99
C TYR A 153 19.94 -3.93 -5.21
N LEU A 154 19.51 -4.76 -4.26
CA LEU A 154 19.58 -6.21 -4.38
C LEU A 154 18.75 -6.73 -5.56
N ARG A 155 17.58 -6.13 -5.80
CA ARG A 155 16.72 -6.50 -6.93
C ARG A 155 17.29 -6.08 -8.28
N VAL A 156 18.04 -4.98 -8.34
CA VAL A 156 18.70 -4.55 -9.58
C VAL A 156 19.92 -5.42 -9.90
N THR A 157 20.68 -5.82 -8.87
CA THR A 157 21.99 -6.48 -9.08
C THR A 157 21.96 -7.99 -8.94
N GLN A 158 21.20 -8.56 -8.01
CA GLN A 158 21.24 -10.00 -7.67
C GLN A 158 20.00 -10.77 -8.15
N TYR A 159 18.80 -10.21 -7.97
CA TYR A 159 17.54 -10.97 -8.10
C TYR A 159 16.65 -10.55 -9.28
N GLY A 160 17.09 -9.57 -10.07
CA GLY A 160 16.36 -9.06 -11.23
C GLY A 160 17.05 -9.36 -12.55
N LYS A 161 16.88 -8.48 -13.53
CA LYS A 161 17.45 -8.63 -14.88
C LYS A 161 18.94 -8.28 -15.01
N GLY A 162 19.60 -7.89 -13.91
CA GLY A 162 20.99 -7.45 -13.89
C GLY A 162 21.17 -5.95 -14.16
N TRP A 163 22.31 -5.40 -13.72
CA TRP A 163 22.62 -3.97 -13.77
C TRP A 163 22.62 -3.39 -15.19
N GLU A 164 23.17 -4.14 -16.14
CA GLU A 164 23.29 -3.75 -17.55
C GLU A 164 21.90 -3.51 -18.15
N PHE A 165 20.91 -4.33 -17.80
CA PHE A 165 19.53 -4.13 -18.25
C PHE A 165 18.92 -2.84 -17.71
N TYR A 166 19.10 -2.54 -16.42
CA TYR A 166 18.45 -1.40 -15.78
C TYR A 166 19.13 -0.07 -16.10
N SER A 167 20.46 -0.04 -16.17
CA SER A 167 21.25 1.19 -16.40
C SER A 167 20.98 1.84 -17.77
N HIS A 168 20.58 1.06 -18.77
CA HIS A 168 20.17 1.57 -20.09
C HIS A 168 18.71 2.04 -20.17
N SER A 169 17.90 1.81 -19.13
CA SER A 169 16.49 2.20 -19.10
C SER A 169 16.32 3.62 -18.53
N PRO A 170 15.78 4.60 -19.28
CA PRO A 170 15.50 5.93 -18.74
C PRO A 170 14.52 5.91 -17.56
N ILE A 171 13.55 4.99 -17.59
CA ILE A 171 12.56 4.82 -16.50
C ILE A 171 13.21 4.45 -15.17
N PHE A 172 14.29 3.66 -15.21
CA PHE A 172 15.04 3.31 -14.00
C PHE A 172 15.65 4.56 -13.36
N TRP A 173 16.31 5.42 -14.15
CA TRP A 173 16.89 6.66 -13.65
C TRP A 173 15.87 7.66 -13.13
N VAL A 174 14.70 7.76 -13.78
CA VAL A 174 13.58 8.57 -13.29
C VAL A 174 13.14 8.09 -11.91
N LYS A 175 12.93 6.79 -11.72
CA LYS A 175 12.56 6.21 -10.43
C LYS A 175 13.59 6.49 -9.33
N ILE A 176 14.88 6.30 -9.61
CA ILE A 176 15.95 6.56 -8.65
C ILE A 176 16.02 8.05 -8.30
N THR A 177 15.88 8.94 -9.30
CA THR A 177 15.90 10.40 -9.09
C THR A 177 14.71 10.85 -8.25
N LEU A 178 13.50 10.36 -8.54
CA LEU A 178 12.31 10.68 -7.75
C LEU A 178 12.45 10.21 -6.29
N LEU A 179 12.96 9.00 -6.08
CA LEU A 179 13.21 8.48 -4.73
C LEU A 179 14.25 9.35 -3.99
N ALA A 180 15.32 9.77 -4.66
CA ALA A 180 16.35 10.62 -4.08
C ALA A 180 15.84 12.03 -3.77
N VAL A 181 15.06 12.64 -4.66
CA VAL A 181 14.45 13.96 -4.45
C VAL A 181 13.46 13.90 -3.29
N MET A 182 12.66 12.85 -3.20
CA MET A 182 11.73 12.64 -2.09
C MET A 182 12.49 12.55 -0.76
N GLY A 183 13.48 11.66 -0.65
CA GLY A 183 14.28 11.54 0.58
C GLY A 183 15.04 12.81 0.95
N ALA A 184 15.51 13.59 -0.04
CA ALA A 184 16.14 14.89 0.21
C ALA A 184 15.14 15.95 0.70
N ALA A 185 13.91 15.96 0.17
CA ALA A 185 12.85 16.85 0.64
C ALA A 185 12.47 16.56 2.10
N SER A 186 12.42 15.27 2.48
CA SER A 186 12.09 14.83 3.84
C SER A 186 13.15 15.18 4.87
N PHE A 187 14.38 15.46 4.44
CA PHE A 187 15.43 15.87 5.36
C PHE A 187 15.05 17.14 6.14
N PHE A 188 14.33 18.09 5.51
CA PHE A 188 13.87 19.29 6.19
C PHE A 188 12.94 19.00 7.39
N PRO A 189 11.77 18.34 7.23
CA PRO A 189 10.91 18.02 8.36
C PRO A 189 11.61 17.15 9.41
N THR A 190 12.41 16.16 8.99
CA THR A 190 13.19 15.31 9.90
C THR A 190 14.10 16.13 10.83
N THR A 191 14.83 17.12 10.30
CA THR A 191 15.69 17.96 11.17
C THR A 191 14.90 18.73 12.22
N VAL A 192 13.71 19.23 11.88
CA VAL A 192 12.84 19.96 12.82
C VAL A 192 12.32 19.02 13.90
N ILE A 193 11.85 17.82 13.52
CA ILE A 193 11.32 16.81 14.43
C ILE A 193 12.42 16.34 15.40
N ILE A 194 13.61 16.02 14.90
CA ILE A 194 14.75 15.61 15.73
C ILE A 194 15.14 16.72 16.72
N GLN A 195 15.21 17.98 16.28
CA GLN A 195 15.53 19.09 17.18
C GLN A 195 14.50 19.23 18.31
N ARG A 196 13.21 19.04 18.02
CA ARG A 196 12.16 19.04 19.05
C ARG A 196 12.29 17.85 19.99
N ALA A 197 12.53 16.66 19.46
CA ALA A 197 12.76 15.46 20.26
C ALA A 197 13.96 15.60 21.22
N VAL A 198 15.06 16.22 20.76
CA VAL A 198 16.24 16.50 21.60
C VAL A 198 15.92 17.51 22.70
N LYS A 199 15.21 18.61 22.40
CA LYS A 199 14.78 19.60 23.42
C LYS A 199 13.91 18.96 24.49
N LYS A 200 12.94 18.12 24.09
CA LYS A 200 12.08 17.36 25.00
C LYS A 200 12.93 16.42 25.88
N ALA A 201 13.89 15.70 25.30
CA ALA A 201 14.78 14.81 26.04
C ALA A 201 15.65 15.53 27.07
N ASN A 202 15.98 16.81 26.84
CA ASN A 202 16.70 17.67 27.77
C ASN A 202 15.79 18.27 28.88
N GLY A 203 14.48 18.01 28.85
CA GLY A 203 13.51 18.54 29.81
C GLY A 203 13.08 19.98 29.53
N GLU A 204 13.33 20.50 28.33
CA GLU A 204 12.87 21.82 27.93
C GLU A 204 11.37 21.79 27.60
N VAL A 205 10.65 22.86 27.98
CA VAL A 205 9.25 23.04 27.58
C VAL A 205 9.20 23.38 26.10
N LEU A 206 8.50 22.56 25.31
CA LEU A 206 8.37 22.76 23.87
C LEU A 206 7.46 23.96 23.58
N ALA A 207 8.00 24.98 22.93
CA ALA A 207 7.18 26.06 22.40
C ALA A 207 6.32 25.55 21.23
N PRO A 208 5.09 26.06 21.07
CA PRO A 208 4.26 25.80 19.90
C PRO A 208 5.00 26.11 18.60
N MET A 209 4.77 25.33 17.56
CA MET A 209 5.36 25.61 16.25
C MET A 209 4.69 26.83 15.63
N SER A 210 5.47 27.67 14.96
CA SER A 210 4.93 28.80 14.19
C SER A 210 4.06 28.28 13.03
N ASP A 211 2.93 28.94 12.77
CA ASP A 211 2.02 28.59 11.66
C ASP A 211 2.73 28.53 10.31
N LYS A 212 3.72 29.41 10.09
CA LYS A 212 4.53 29.43 8.85
C LYS A 212 5.37 28.15 8.70
N LEU A 213 5.92 27.64 9.81
CA LEU A 213 6.72 26.42 9.82
C LEU A 213 5.84 25.21 9.55
N VAL A 214 4.69 25.12 10.23
CA VAL A 214 3.70 24.06 10.04
C VAL A 214 3.19 24.04 8.59
N ALA A 215 2.89 25.20 8.01
CA ALA A 215 2.47 25.31 6.62
C ALA A 215 3.55 24.81 5.65
N ARG A 216 4.83 25.13 5.91
CA ARG A 216 5.95 24.66 5.09
C ARG A 216 6.12 23.15 5.18
N MET A 217 6.12 22.58 6.39
CA MET A 217 6.20 21.14 6.60
C MET A 217 5.02 20.42 5.93
N THR A 218 3.81 20.94 6.10
CA THR A 218 2.59 20.43 5.47
C THR A 218 2.71 20.41 3.94
N SER A 219 3.23 21.48 3.34
CA SER A 219 3.43 21.54 1.88
C SER A 219 4.42 20.51 1.38
N ILE A 220 5.49 20.24 2.12
CA ILE A 220 6.49 19.24 1.78
C ILE A 220 5.88 17.84 1.86
N MET A 221 5.24 17.50 2.98
CA MET A 221 4.58 16.19 3.16
C MET A 221 3.50 15.94 2.10
N ASN A 222 2.71 16.96 1.73
CA ASN A 222 1.73 16.84 0.64
C ASN A 222 2.40 16.57 -0.71
N ALA A 223 3.52 17.23 -1.00
CA ALA A 223 4.27 17.01 -2.22
C ALA A 223 4.86 15.59 -2.27
N GLU A 224 5.35 15.08 -1.15
CA GLU A 224 5.86 13.71 -1.04
C GLU A 224 4.74 12.67 -1.20
N LEU A 225 3.58 12.88 -0.58
CA LEU A 225 2.41 12.01 -0.77
C LEU A 225 1.93 11.98 -2.22
N LEU A 226 2.03 13.10 -2.95
CA LEU A 226 1.75 13.16 -4.38
C LEU A 226 2.85 12.49 -5.22
N ALA A 227 4.11 12.57 -4.77
CA ALA A 227 5.25 12.00 -5.46
C ALA A 227 5.21 10.47 -5.46
N ILE A 228 4.87 9.82 -4.34
CA ILE A 228 4.84 8.36 -4.21
C ILE A 228 4.06 7.65 -5.35
N PRO A 229 2.79 8.00 -5.65
CA PRO A 229 2.04 7.35 -6.73
C PRO A 229 2.51 7.74 -8.14
N SER A 230 3.32 8.81 -8.27
CA SER A 230 3.88 9.22 -9.57
C SER A 230 5.11 8.41 -9.98
N ILE A 231 5.72 7.67 -9.03
CA ILE A 231 6.88 6.83 -9.30
C ILE A 231 6.44 5.59 -10.10
N PRO A 232 7.00 5.36 -11.30
CA PRO A 232 6.66 4.22 -12.15
C PRO A 232 7.23 2.88 -11.67
#